data_AF-A0A2N6AQN1-F1
#
_entry.id   AF-A0A2N6AQN1-F1
#
_cell.length_a   1.000
_cell.length_b   1.000
_cell.length_c   1.000
_cell.angle_alpha   90.00
_cell.angle_beta   90.00
_cell.angle_gamma   90.00
#
_symmetry.space_group_name_H-M   'P 1'
#
loop_
_entity.id
_entity.type
_entity.pdbx_description
1 polymer ?
#
loop_
_entity_poly.entity_id
_entity_poly.type
_entity_poly.pdbx_seq_one_letter_code
_entity_poly.pdbx_strand_id
1 'polypeptide(L)' 'MLFMNLSYLEGGGIPIVSSAQAPMVDPLPQALMITAIVIGASVTALAFMVSIKIFHHFGTLEWKRLFMEK' A
#
# COMPACT_ATOMS: atom_id res chain seq x y z
N MET A 1 1.07 2.56 -8.68
CA MET A 1 1.52 2.71 -10.08
C MET A 1 1.88 4.16 -10.41
N LEU A 2 1.11 5.16 -9.96
CA LEU A 2 1.44 6.59 -10.16
C LEU A 2 2.88 6.97 -9.80
N PHE A 3 3.38 6.54 -8.63
CA PHE A 3 4.76 6.81 -8.20
C PHE A 3 5.83 6.28 -9.17
N MET A 4 5.59 5.13 -9.83
CA MET A 4 6.53 4.60 -10.82
C MET A 4 6.47 5.37 -12.14
N ASN A 5 5.29 5.82 -12.55
CA ASN A 5 5.14 6.63 -13.77
C ASN A 5 5.79 8.01 -13.65
N LEU A 6 5.78 8.61 -12.45
CA LEU A 6 6.40 9.91 -12.21
C LEU A 6 7.93 9.89 -12.31
N SER A 7 8.55 8.73 -12.07
CA SER A 7 10.01 8.55 -12.08
C SER A 7 10.51 7.70 -13.24
N TYR A 8 9.65 7.44 -14.22
CA TYR A 8 10.04 6.70 -15.40
C TYR A 8 11.02 7.54 -16.23
N LEU A 9 12.20 6.97 -16.47
CA LEU A 9 13.23 7.58 -17.31
C LEU A 9 13.58 6.59 -18.42
N GLU A 10 13.42 7.01 -19.67
CA GLU A 10 13.66 6.16 -20.82
C GLU A 10 15.15 5.82 -20.92
N GLY A 11 15.49 4.52 -20.89
CA GLY A 11 16.88 4.06 -20.79
C GLY A 11 17.53 4.23 -19.41
N GLY A 12 16.76 4.61 -18.38
CA GLY A 12 17.25 4.76 -17.01
C GLY A 12 17.62 3.42 -16.38
N GLY A 13 18.85 3.32 -15.88
CA GLY A 13 19.34 2.17 -15.13
C GLY A 13 18.74 2.05 -13.74
N ILE A 14 18.85 0.86 -13.15
CA ILE A 14 18.42 0.54 -11.79
C ILE A 14 19.21 1.42 -10.80
N PRO A 15 18.59 1.98 -9.74
CA PRO A 15 19.25 2.93 -8.85
C PRO A 15 20.15 2.22 -7.82
N ILE A 16 21.11 1.43 -8.31
CA ILE A 16 22.16 0.78 -7.53
C ILE A 16 23.48 1.45 -7.90
N VAL A 17 24.17 1.99 -6.90
CA VAL A 17 25.48 2.61 -7.11
C VAL A 17 26.45 1.53 -7.58
N SER A 18 26.70 1.50 -8.89
CA SER A 18 27.71 0.67 -9.53
C SER A 18 28.77 1.59 -10.15
N SER A 19 29.93 1.03 -10.52
CA SER A 19 31.05 1.81 -11.07
C SER A 19 30.76 2.51 -12.42
N ALA A 20 29.60 2.26 -13.04
CA ALA A 20 29.21 2.84 -14.31
C ALA A 20 28.29 4.05 -14.12
N GLN A 21 28.71 5.23 -14.59
CA GLN A 21 27.93 6.48 -14.60
C GLN A 21 26.77 6.48 -15.64
N ALA A 22 26.02 5.38 -15.77
CA ALA A 22 24.81 5.41 -16.60
C ALA A 22 23.73 6.28 -15.91
N PRO A 23 22.85 6.96 -16.67
CA PRO A 23 21.72 7.68 -16.09
C PRO A 23 20.83 6.69 -15.31
N MET A 24 20.56 6.98 -14.05
CA MET A 24 19.77 6.13 -13.14
C MET A 24 18.40 6.76 -12.89
N VAL A 25 17.39 5.92 -12.66
CA VAL A 25 16.06 6.38 -12.23
C VAL A 25 16.12 6.95 -10.80
N ASP A 26 15.20 7.85 -10.45
CA ASP A 26 15.14 8.42 -9.10
C ASP A 26 14.74 7.33 -8.06
N PRO A 27 15.59 7.04 -7.04
CA PRO A 27 15.27 6.06 -6.02
C PRO A 27 14.16 6.52 -5.05
N LEU A 28 13.87 7.83 -4.97
CA LEU A 28 12.98 8.36 -3.95
C LEU A 28 11.55 7.83 -4.08
N PRO A 29 10.93 7.77 -5.28
CA PRO A 29 9.59 7.20 -5.40
C PRO A 29 9.53 5.68 -5.21
N GLN A 30 10.64 4.96 -5.36
CA GLN A 30 10.72 3.53 -5.02
C GLN A 30 10.67 3.31 -3.50
N ALA A 31 11.40 4.11 -2.73
CA ALA A 31 11.37 4.06 -1.26
C ALA A 31 9.98 4.44 -0.69
N LEU A 32 9.33 5.44 -1.29
CA LEU A 32 7.96 5.80 -0.92
C LEU A 32 6.96 4.68 -1.26
N MET A 33 7.14 4.02 -2.39
CA MET A 33 6.25 2.93 -2.82
C MET A 33 6.32 1.72 -1.89
N ILE A 34 7.51 1.24 -1.51
CA ILE A 34 7.62 0.09 -0.60
C ILE A 34 7.02 0.40 0.78
N THR A 35 7.21 1.62 1.27
CA THR A 35 6.59 2.10 2.51
C THR A 35 5.07 2.09 2.41
N ALA A 36 4.52 2.65 1.33
CA ALA A 36 3.07 2.67 1.11
C ALA A 36 2.47 1.27 0.97
N ILE A 37 3.17 0.33 0.33
CA ILE A 37 2.72 -1.07 0.21
C ILE A 37 2.62 -1.74 1.57
N VAL A 38 3.63 -1.61 2.42
CA VAL A 38 3.62 -2.23 3.75
C VAL A 38 2.54 -1.62 4.64
N ILE A 39 2.39 -0.29 4.63
CA ILE A 39 1.32 0.40 5.37
C ILE A 39 -0.05 -0.06 4.87
N GLY A 40 -0.27 -0.05 3.55
CA GLY A 40 -1.53 -0.47 2.94
C GLY A 40 -1.91 -1.89 3.32
N ALA A 41 -0.97 -2.83 3.18
CA ALA A 41 -1.19 -4.23 3.55
C ALA A 41 -1.52 -4.39 5.04
N SER A 42 -0.81 -3.67 5.92
CA SER A 42 -1.02 -3.72 7.37
C SER A 42 -2.39 -3.18 7.78
N VAL A 43 -2.81 -2.05 7.21
CA VAL A 43 -4.12 -1.44 7.47
C VAL A 43 -5.24 -2.32 6.92
N THR A 44 -5.08 -2.91 5.73
CA THR A 44 -6.07 -3.86 5.18
C THR A 44 -6.21 -5.10 6.06
N ALA A 45 -5.10 -5.67 6.54
CA ALA A 45 -5.14 -6.81 7.45
C ALA A 45 -5.85 -6.49 8.77
N LEU A 46 -5.56 -5.32 9.35
CA LEU A 46 -6.21 -4.85 10.56
C LEU A 46 -7.73 -4.64 10.34
N ALA A 47 -8.10 -3.96 9.26
CA ALA A 47 -9.50 -3.72 8.91
C ALA A 47 -10.25 -5.05 8.75
N PHE A 48 -9.62 -6.03 8.07
CA PHE A 48 -10.20 -7.36 7.88
C PHE A 48 -10.36 -8.11 9.21
N MET A 49 -9.38 -8.06 10.10
CA MET A 49 -9.48 -8.64 11.44
C MET A 49 -10.66 -8.04 12.22
N VAL A 50 -10.82 -6.71 12.16
CA VAL A 50 -11.95 -6.02 12.82
C VAL A 50 -13.27 -6.48 12.21
N SER A 51 -13.39 -6.59 10.89
CA SER A 51 -14.57 -7.12 10.22
C SER A 51 -14.90 -8.54 10.71
N ILE A 52 -13.93 -9.45 10.77
CA ILE A 52 -14.14 -10.80 11.29
C ILE A 52 -14.65 -10.76 12.74
N LYS A 53 -14.06 -9.93 13.59
CA LYS A 53 -14.46 -9.82 15.01
C LYS A 53 -15.89 -9.30 15.15
N ILE A 54 -16.27 -8.30 14.35
CA ILE A 54 -17.64 -7.75 14.33
C ILE A 54 -18.63 -8.83 13.90
N PHE A 55 -18.32 -9.56 12.82
CA PHE A 55 -19.18 -10.63 12.34
C PHE A 55 -19.36 -11.74 13.38
N HIS A 56 -18.30 -12.14 14.09
CA HIS A 56 -18.42 -13.13 15.17
C HIS A 56 -19.26 -12.66 16.36
N HIS A 57 -19.31 -11.36 16.65
CA HIS A 57 -20.08 -10.85 17.79
C HIS A 57 -21.55 -10.58 17.44
N PHE A 58 -21.82 -10.02 16.26
CA PHE A 58 -23.17 -9.57 15.87
C PHE A 58 -23.83 -10.48 14.82
N GLY A 59 -23.12 -11.44 14.25
CA GLY A 59 -23.61 -12.32 13.18
C GLY A 59 -23.87 -11.60 11.84
N THR A 60 -23.54 -10.31 11.74
CA THR A 60 -23.76 -9.48 10.55
C THR A 60 -22.70 -8.40 10.42
N LEU A 61 -22.43 -7.99 9.18
CA LEU A 61 -21.62 -6.82 8.83
C LEU A 61 -22.48 -5.65 8.31
N GLU A 62 -23.81 -5.77 8.35
CA GLU A 62 -24.71 -4.70 7.91
C GLU A 62 -24.66 -3.52 8.87
N TRP A 63 -24.12 -2.39 8.39
CA TRP A 63 -24.02 -1.14 9.16
C TRP A 63 -25.35 -0.70 9.79
N LYS A 64 -26.47 -0.81 9.04
CA LYS A 64 -27.78 -0.43 9.57
C LYS A 64 -28.14 -1.23 10.82
N ARG A 65 -27.93 -2.55 10.82
CA ARG A 65 -28.24 -3.39 12.00
C ARG A 65 -27.32 -3.07 13.18
N LEU A 66 -26.02 -2.87 12.90
CA LEU A 66 -25.03 -2.58 13.93
C LEU A 66 -25.25 -1.25 14.67
N PHE A 67 -25.79 -0.22 13.99
CA PHE A 67 -25.96 1.12 14.56
C PHE A 67 -27.40 1.54 14.83
N MET A 68 -28.40 0.84 14.27
CA MET A 68 -29.83 1.14 14.47
C MET A 68 -30.52 0.21 15.46
N GLU A 69 -29.82 -0.77 16.04
CA GLU A 69 -30.31 -1.53 17.19
C GLU A 69 -30.09 -0.72 18.48
N LYS A 70 -30.86 0.37 18.60
CA LYS A 70 -31.06 1.14 19.83
C LYS A 70 -32.54 1.33 20.10
#